data_AF-A0A1H1S0Q6-F1
#
_entry.id   AF-A0A1H1S0Q6-F1
#
_cell.length_a   1.000
_cell.length_b   1.000
_cell.length_c   1.000
_cell.angle_alpha   90.00
_cell.angle_beta   90.00
_cell.angle_gamma   90.00
#
_symmetry.space_group_name_H-M   'P 1'
#
loop_
_entity.id
_entity.type
_entity.pdbx_description
1 polymer ?
#
loop_
_entity_poly.entity_id
_entity_poly.type
_entity_poly.pdbx_seq_one_letter_code
_entity_poly.pdbx_strand_id
1 'polypeptide(L)' 'MTAPTFSVVKGNPTDEELAALTAVLAELQAAATATAGPDDRNLWGRPSPLRHPDVFNPGAFANITYF' A
#
# COMPACT_ATOMS: atom_id res chain seq x y z
N MET A 1 -24.92 -2.39 -16.21
CA MET A 1 -24.62 -2.97 -14.88
C MET A 1 -23.17 -2.69 -14.59
N THR A 2 -22.88 -1.88 -13.57
CA THR A 2 -21.49 -1.58 -13.17
C THR A 2 -20.96 -2.81 -12.45
N ALA A 3 -19.92 -3.45 -12.99
CA ALA A 3 -19.34 -4.62 -12.35
C ALA A 3 -18.58 -4.20 -11.08
N PRO A 4 -18.78 -4.90 -9.94
CA PRO A 4 -18.07 -4.58 -8.70
C PRO A 4 -16.57 -4.88 -8.84
N THR A 5 -15.75 -4.02 -8.23
CA THR A 5 -14.28 -4.19 -8.17
C THR A 5 -13.82 -5.15 -7.06
N PHE A 6 -14.76 -5.73 -6.31
CA PHE A 6 -14.54 -6.67 -5.21
C PHE A 6 -15.32 -7.96 -5.44
N SER A 7 -14.87 -9.06 -4.82
CA SER A 7 -15.53 -10.37 -4.91
C SER A 7 -16.29 -10.70 -3.63
N VAL A 8 -17.53 -11.17 -3.76
CA VAL A 8 -18.33 -11.70 -2.65
C VAL A 8 -17.94 -13.15 -2.41
N VAL A 9 -17.31 -13.45 -1.27
CA VAL A 9 -16.84 -14.81 -0.94
C VAL A 9 -17.96 -15.69 -0.38
N LYS A 10 -18.98 -15.09 0.24
CA LYS A 10 -20.10 -15.80 0.87
C LYS A 10 -21.39 -14.97 0.80
N GLY A 11 -22.51 -15.65 0.54
CA GLY A 11 -23.84 -15.04 0.43
C GLY A 11 -24.30 -14.92 -1.02
N ASN A 12 -25.57 -14.54 -1.20
CA ASN A 12 -26.17 -14.25 -2.51
C ASN A 12 -26.86 -12.88 -2.44
N PRO A 13 -26.09 -11.77 -2.38
CA PRO A 13 -26.66 -10.42 -2.34
C PRO A 13 -27.43 -10.12 -3.63
N THR A 14 -28.43 -9.25 -3.54
CA THR A 14 -29.13 -8.79 -4.74
C THR A 14 -28.30 -7.76 -5.50
N ASP A 15 -28.65 -7.53 -6.76
CA ASP A 15 -27.98 -6.55 -7.61
C ASP A 15 -28.09 -5.12 -7.03
N GLU A 16 -29.20 -4.80 -6.36
CA GLU A 16 -29.40 -3.51 -5.68
C GLU A 16 -28.45 -3.33 -4.50
N GLU A 17 -28.25 -4.37 -3.69
CA GLU A 17 -27.33 -4.33 -2.54
C GLU A 17 -25.88 -4.17 -3.00
N LEU A 18 -25.50 -4.87 -4.08
CA LEU A 18 -24.19 -4.73 -4.73
C LEU A 18 -23.96 -3.32 -5.27
N ALA A 19 -24.97 -2.72 -5.90
CA ALA A 19 -24.89 -1.35 -6.40
C ALA A 19 -24.74 -0.33 -5.26
N ALA A 20 -25.53 -0.49 -4.19
CA ALA A 20 -25.44 0.35 -3.00
C ALA A 20 -24.05 0.27 -2.34
N LEU A 21 -23.52 -0.94 -2.15
CA LEU A 21 -22.19 -1.14 -1.57
C LEU A 21 -21.08 -0.55 -2.45
N THR A 22 -21.18 -0.72 -3.77
CA THR A 22 -20.23 -0.13 -4.72
C THR A 22 -20.24 1.39 -4.65
N ALA A 23 -21.42 2.02 -4.54
CA ALA A 23 -21.55 3.46 -4.41
C ALA A 23 -20.90 3.99 -3.12
N VAL A 24 -21.15 3.34 -1.98
CA VAL A 24 -20.55 3.70 -0.69
C VAL A 24 -19.02 3.57 -0.73
N LEU A 25 -18.50 2.48 -1.29
CA LEU A 25 -17.05 2.29 -1.41
C LEU A 25 -16.41 3.32 -2.34
N ALA A 26 -17.06 3.68 -3.44
CA ALA A 26 -16.59 4.71 -4.35
C ALA A 26 -16.55 6.09 -3.67
N GLU A 27 -17.56 6.43 -2.87
CA GLU A 27 -17.59 7.67 -2.08
C GLU A 27 -16.46 7.70 -1.05
N LEU A 28 -16.27 6.60 -0.30
CA LEU A 28 -15.19 6.48 0.68
C LEU A 28 -13.81 6.60 0.02
N GLN A 29 -13.61 5.97 -1.14
CA GLN A 29 -12.36 6.08 -1.89
C GLN A 29 -12.11 7.52 -2.38
N ALA A 30 -13.15 8.18 -2.89
CA ALA A 30 -13.04 9.58 -3.31
C ALA A 30 -12.69 10.49 -2.12
N ALA A 31 -13.33 10.30 -0.97
CA ALA A 31 -13.04 11.05 0.25
C ALA A 31 -11.62 10.81 0.77
N ALA A 32 -11.16 9.54 0.79
CA ALA A 32 -9.80 9.19 1.16
C ALA A 32 -8.77 9.84 0.23
N THR A 33 -9.03 9.85 -1.09
CA THR A 33 -8.16 10.46 -2.09
C THR A 33 -8.12 11.99 -1.94
N ALA A 34 -9.26 12.62 -1.65
CA ALA A 34 -9.34 14.06 -1.42
C ALA A 34 -8.63 14.51 -0.13
N THR A 35 -8.57 13.62 0.88
CA THR A 35 -7.91 13.87 2.16
C THR A 35 -6.46 13.34 2.19
N ALA A 36 -6.01 12.69 1.11
CA ALA A 36 -4.65 12.19 1.01
C ALA A 36 -3.67 13.36 0.91
N GLY A 37 -3.09 13.72 2.06
CA GLY A 37 -1.92 14.60 2.13
C GLY A 37 -0.66 13.89 1.62
N PRO A 38 0.51 14.53 1.72
CA PRO A 38 1.79 13.87 1.46
C PRO A 38 1.84 12.56 2.25
N ASP A 39 2.18 11.47 1.57
CA ASP A 39 2.32 10.14 2.14
C ASP A 39 3.01 10.19 3.51
N ASP A 40 2.47 9.49 4.51
CA ASP A 40 3.14 9.39 5.80
C ASP A 40 4.56 8.88 5.56
N ARG A 41 5.56 9.61 6.06
CA ARG A 41 6.97 9.22 5.94
C ARG A 41 7.25 7.92 6.70
N ASN A 42 6.30 7.45 7.50
CA ASN A 42 6.35 6.16 8.11
C ASN A 42 6.24 5.05 7.05
N LEU A 43 7.39 4.48 6.69
CA LEU A 43 7.49 3.38 5.73
C LEU A 43 7.12 2.01 6.35
N TRP A 44 6.59 1.96 7.58
CA TRP A 44 6.19 0.72 8.23
C TRP A 44 5.12 0.00 7.38
N GLY A 45 5.38 -1.26 7.05
CA GLY A 45 4.44 -2.11 6.32
C GLY A 45 4.54 -1.95 4.80
N ARG A 46 5.36 -1.02 4.32
CA ARG A 46 5.71 -0.99 2.89
C ARG A 46 6.55 -2.22 2.56
N PRO A 47 6.30 -2.88 1.42
CA PRO A 47 7.17 -3.94 0.92
C PRO A 47 8.53 -3.31 0.55
N SER A 48 9.43 -3.26 1.53
CA SER A 48 10.82 -2.86 1.34
C SER A 48 11.66 -4.10 1.07
N PRO A 49 12.60 -4.07 0.12
CA PRO A 49 13.54 -5.16 -0.05
C PRO A 49 14.26 -5.44 1.28
N LEU A 50 14.16 -6.69 1.75
CA LEU A 50 14.78 -7.15 3.00
C LEU A 50 16.31 -7.14 2.96
N ARG A 51 16.90 -7.04 1.76
CA ARG A 51 18.33 -6.91 1.54
C ARG A 51 18.60 -5.59 0.85
N HIS A 52 19.48 -4.79 1.43
CA HIS A 52 20.18 -3.78 0.66
C HIS A 52 21.00 -4.50 -0.42
N PRO A 53 21.05 -3.97 -1.67
CA PRO A 53 22.00 -4.48 -2.65
C PRO A 53 23.41 -4.39 -2.05
N ASP A 54 24.19 -5.46 -2.20
CA ASP A 54 25.61 -5.48 -1.80
C ASP A 54 26.37 -4.51 -2.71
N VAL A 55 26.38 -3.23 -2.33
CA VAL A 55 27.21 -2.21 -2.99
C VAL A 55 28.60 -2.33 -2.40
N PHE A 56 29.56 -2.80 -3.20
CA PHE A 56 30.96 -2.85 -2.80
C PHE A 56 31.43 -1.43 -2.41
N ASN A 57 31.68 -1.23 -1.11
CA ASN A 57 32.20 0.01 -0.56
C ASN A 57 33.58 -0.24 0.08
N PRO A 58 34.68 0.03 -0.65
CA PRO A 58 36.04 -0.19 -0.13
C PRO A 58 36.40 0.74 1.05
N GLY A 59 35.61 1.79 1.30
CA GLY A 59 35.75 2.68 2.46
C GLY A 59 34.81 2.34 3.63
N ALA A 60 34.07 1.23 3.58
CA ALA A 60 33.15 0.84 4.66
C ALA A 60 33.88 0.50 5.98
N PHE A 61 35.16 0.17 5.90
CA PHE A 61 35.99 -0.15 7.06
C PHE A 61 37.25 0.72 7.03
N ALA A 62 37.53 1.40 8.15
CA ALA A 62 38.78 2.12 8.32
C ALA A 62 39.93 1.13 8.56
N ASN A 63 41.06 1.34 7.90
CA ASN A 63 42.31 0.67 8.23
C ASN A 63 42.91 1.32 9.48
N ILE A 64 42.64 0.76 10.66
CA ILE A 64 43.26 1.22 11.89
C ILE A 64 44.68 0.67 11.96
N THR A 65 45.68 1.53 11.79
CA THR A 65 47.08 1.23 12.09
C THR A 65 47.39 1.77 13.49
N TYR A 66 47.67 0.89 14.44
CA TYR A 66 48.20 1.28 15.75
C TYR A 66 49.70 1.56 15.62
N PHE A 67 50.14 2.74 16.09
CA PHE A 67 51.56 3.13 16.18
C PHE A 67 52.05 3.04 17.63
#